data_AF-A0A382ZID3-F1
#
_entry.id   AF-A0A382ZID3-F1
#
_cell.length_a   1.000
_cell.length_b   1.000
_cell.length_c   1.000
_cell.angle_alpha   90.00
_cell.angle_beta   90.00
_cell.angle_gamma   90.00
#
_symmetry.space_group_name_H-M   'P 1'
#
loop_
_entity.id
_entity.type
_entity.pdbx_description
1 polymer ?
#
loop_
_entity_poly.entity_id
_entity_poly.type
_entity_poly.pdbx_seq_one_letter_code
_entity_poly.pdbx_strand_id
1 'polypeptide(L)'
;MLFASPDPLTQKKVNIVFEDNPPNLEEVILRLTQQYVDQGNAIEIQNVSGGFQLRTKPEYDNFVRRLLNKTGQLHLSQAALESLS
;
A
#
# COMPACT_ATOMS: atom_id res chain seq x y z
N MET A 1 -5.77 9.60 -0.10
CA MET A 1 -4.44 9.51 -0.75
C MET A 1 -3.83 8.12 -0.63
N LEU A 2 -3.69 7.55 0.57
CA LEU A 2 -3.04 6.23 0.76
C LEU A 2 -3.65 5.08 -0.07
N PHE A 3 -4.98 5.02 -0.16
CA PHE A 3 -5.70 4.03 -0.98
C PHE A 3 -5.68 4.33 -2.47
N ALA A 4 -5.64 5.61 -2.85
CA ALA A 4 -5.69 6.03 -4.25
C ALA A 4 -4.32 6.06 -4.93
N SER A 5 -3.24 5.90 -4.16
CA SER A 5 -1.86 5.98 -4.64
C SER A 5 -1.38 4.58 -5.09
N PRO A 6 -0.99 4.40 -6.37
CA PRO A 6 -0.42 3.13 -6.83
C PRO A 6 0.97 2.86 -6.24
N ASP A 7 1.74 3.92 -6.00
CA ASP A 7 3.08 3.90 -5.41
C ASP A 7 3.05 4.23 -3.91
N PRO A 8 4.11 3.91 -3.15
CA PRO A 8 4.23 4.36 -1.76
C PRO A 8 4.05 5.88 -1.62
N LEU A 9 3.23 6.27 -0.64
CA LEU A 9 2.99 7.67 -0.30
C LEU A 9 4.10 8.16 0.63
N THR A 10 4.83 9.19 0.21
CA THR A 10 5.92 9.78 0.99
C THR A 10 5.50 11.15 1.53
N GLN A 11 6.17 11.64 2.58
CA GLN A 11 5.95 13.00 3.07
C GLN A 11 6.16 14.03 1.96
N LYS A 12 7.13 13.81 1.06
CA LYS A 12 7.35 14.68 -0.11
C LYS A 12 6.11 14.78 -1.01
N LYS A 13 5.46 13.65 -1.31
CA LYS A 13 4.21 13.64 -2.10
C LYS A 13 3.08 14.35 -1.37
N VAL A 14 2.96 14.16 -0.06
CA VAL A 14 1.99 14.89 0.78
C VAL A 14 2.24 16.40 0.68
N ASN A 15 3.47 16.86 0.88
CA ASN A 15 3.83 18.27 0.81
C ASN A 15 3.56 18.91 -0.55
N ILE A 16 3.61 18.15 -1.64
CA ILE A 16 3.28 18.66 -2.98
C ILE A 16 1.77 18.86 -3.15
N VAL A 17 0.95 17.99 -2.53
CA VAL A 17 -0.51 18.02 -2.72
C VAL A 17 -1.20 18.98 -1.74
N PHE A 18 -0.67 19.11 -0.53
CA PHE A 18 -1.16 20.09 0.45
C PHE A 18 -0.38 21.38 0.28
N GLU A 19 -0.99 22.37 -0.39
CA GLU A 19 -0.36 23.67 -0.70
C GLU A 19 0.13 24.41 0.55
N ASP A 20 -0.69 24.41 1.61
CA ASP A 20 -0.33 24.99 2.92
C ASP A 20 -0.53 23.97 4.05
N ASN A 21 0.43 23.96 4.99
CA ASN A 21 0.41 23.19 6.23
C ASN A 21 0.17 21.66 6.04
N PRO A 22 1.06 20.96 5.32
CA PRO A 22 0.92 19.52 5.10
C PRO A 22 0.91 18.75 6.42
N PRO A 23 0.03 17.75 6.58
CA PRO A 23 0.03 16.93 7.78
C PRO A 23 1.33 16.13 7.90
N ASN A 24 1.76 15.88 9.13
CA ASN A 24 2.83 14.91 9.40
C ASN A 24 2.31 13.51 9.05
N LEU A 25 2.83 12.95 7.97
CA LEU A 25 2.39 11.67 7.45
C LEU A 25 2.61 10.56 8.47
N GLU A 26 3.75 10.54 9.16
CA GLU A 26 4.07 9.50 10.14
C GLU A 26 3.06 9.48 11.30
N GLU A 27 2.72 10.65 11.84
CA GLU A 27 1.72 10.77 12.90
C GLU A 27 0.34 10.26 12.44
N VAL A 28 -0.07 10.66 11.23
CA VAL A 28 -1.33 10.21 10.64
C VAL A 28 -1.32 8.69 10.41
N ILE A 29 -0.23 8.12 9.91
CA ILE A 29 -0.10 6.68 9.71
C ILE A 29 -0.17 5.93 11.04
N LEU A 30 0.50 6.41 12.09
CA LEU A 30 0.45 5.77 13.40
C LEU A 30 -0.98 5.65 13.91
N ARG A 31 -1.76 6.74 13.80
CA ARG A 31 -3.17 6.78 14.20
C ARG A 31 -4.04 5.83 13.35
N LEU A 32 -3.85 5.83 12.04
CA LEU A 32 -4.60 4.96 11.13
C LEU A 32 -4.28 3.48 11.35
N THR A 33 -3.01 3.15 11.58
CA THR A 33 -2.59 1.78 11.89
C THR A 33 -3.27 1.27 13.15
N GLN A 34 -3.30 2.07 14.22
CA GLN A 34 -4.01 1.71 15.45
C GLN A 34 -5.51 1.48 15.19
N GLN A 35 -6.15 2.39 14.45
CA GLN A 35 -7.56 2.25 14.10
C GLN A 35 -7.84 0.96 13.32
N TYR A 36 -6.97 0.56 12.38
CA TYR A 36 -7.15 -0.67 11.62
C TYR A 36 -6.94 -1.94 12.45
N VAL A 37 -6.03 -1.89 13.43
CA VAL A 37 -5.83 -2.98 14.38
C VAL A 37 -7.05 -3.14 15.27
N ASP A 38 -7.55 -2.06 15.87
CA ASP A 38 -8.71 -2.07 16.77
C ASP A 38 -9.98 -2.58 16.09
N GLN A 39 -10.18 -2.22 14.82
CA GLN A 39 -11.34 -2.65 14.04
C GLN A 39 -11.21 -4.06 13.48
N GLY A 40 -10.07 -4.73 13.64
CA GLY A 40 -9.83 -6.05 13.07
C GLY A 40 -9.83 -6.05 11.53
N ASN A 41 -9.41 -4.95 10.89
CA ASN A 41 -9.46 -4.81 9.43
C ASN A 41 -8.54 -5.82 8.74
N ALA A 42 -8.90 -6.25 7.53
CA ALA A 42 -8.12 -7.18 6.72
C ALA A 42 -6.90 -6.54 6.01
N ILE A 43 -6.71 -5.24 6.20
CA ILE A 43 -5.65 -4.43 5.59
C ILE A 43 -4.75 -3.83 6.67
N GLU A 44 -3.50 -3.59 6.31
CA GLU A 44 -2.49 -2.97 7.13
C GLU A 44 -1.74 -1.89 6.33
N ILE A 45 -1.09 -0.97 7.05
CA ILE A 45 -0.22 0.04 6.44
C ILE A 45 1.22 -0.39 6.68
N GLN A 46 2.00 -0.53 5.60
CA GLN A 46 3.42 -0.88 5.67
C GLN A 46 4.31 0.26 5.17
N ASN A 47 5.50 0.38 5.77
CA ASN A 47 6.56 1.24 5.27
C ASN A 47 7.34 0.49 4.18
N VAL A 48 7.38 1.05 2.98
CA VAL A 48 8.06 0.48 1.81
C VAL A 48 8.86 1.59 1.13
N SER A 49 10.17 1.39 1.00
CA SER A 49 11.09 2.30 0.30
C SER A 49 11.00 3.77 0.76
N GLY A 50 10.80 4.00 2.06
CA GLY A 50 10.71 5.35 2.63
C GLY A 50 9.35 6.04 2.42
N GLY A 51 8.31 5.29 2.06
CA GLY A 51 6.92 5.74 2.01
C GLY A 51 5.98 4.72 2.64
N PHE A 52 4.69 5.01 2.65
CA PHE A 52 3.66 4.17 3.24
C PHE A 52 2.67 3.66 2.19
N GLN A 53 2.27 2.41 2.31
CA GLN A 53 1.33 1.78 1.37
C GLN A 53 0.35 0.87 2.14
N LEU A 54 -0.88 0.78 1.63
CA LEU A 54 -1.85 -0.21 2.10
C LEU A 54 -1.53 -1.58 1.50
N ARG A 55 -1.54 -2.61 2.35
CA ARG A 55 -1.45 -4.01 1.93
C ARG A 55 -2.50 -4.85 2.64
N THR A 56 -2.90 -5.92 2.00
CA THR A 56 -3.72 -6.95 2.66
C THR A 56 -2.85 -7.70 3.67
N LYS A 57 -3.42 -8.04 4.82
CA LYS A 57 -2.71 -8.83 5.82
C LYS A 57 -2.28 -10.19 5.27
N PRO A 58 -1.13 -10.73 5.71
CA PRO A 58 -0.60 -12.00 5.21
C PRO A 58 -1.54 -13.18 5.47
N GLU A 59 -2.42 -13.11 6.48
CA GLU A 59 -3.45 -14.13 6.74
C GLU A 59 -4.40 -14.34 5.54
N TYR A 60 -4.58 -13.32 4.69
CA TYR A 60 -5.42 -13.39 3.50
C TYR A 60 -4.64 -13.67 2.20
N ASP A 61 -3.32 -13.87 2.25
CA ASP A 61 -2.45 -14.05 1.07
C ASP A 61 -2.95 -15.16 0.14
N ASN A 62 -3.38 -16.30 0.70
CA ASN A 62 -3.92 -17.42 -0.08
C ASN A 62 -5.14 -17.03 -0.93
N PHE A 63 -6.05 -16.21 -0.38
CA PHE A 63 -7.25 -15.76 -1.08
C PHE A 63 -6.90 -14.73 -2.16
N VAL A 64 -5.98 -13.80 -1.86
CA VAL A 64 -5.49 -12.80 -2.81
C VAL A 64 -4.79 -13.47 -3.99
N ARG A 65 -3.90 -14.45 -3.74
CA ARG A 65 -3.24 -15.21 -4.82
C ARG A 65 -4.24 -15.96 -5.68
N ARG A 66 -5.23 -16.62 -5.07
CA ARG A 66 -6.29 -17.31 -5.81
C ARG A 66 -7.08 -16.36 -6.70
N LEU A 67 -7.41 -15.17 -6.21
CA LEU A 67 -8.09 -14.14 -7.00
C LEU A 67 -7.24 -13.75 -8.21
N LEU A 68 -5.99 -13.34 -7.99
CA LEU A 68 -5.08 -12.89 -9.06
C LEU A 68 -4.81 -13.97 -10.11
N ASN A 69 -4.63 -15.22 -9.67
CA ASN A 69 -4.43 -16.36 -10.57
C ASN A 69 -5.67 -16.68 -11.40
N LYS A 70 -6.88 -16.53 -10.83
CA LYS A 70 -8.14 -16.81 -11.54
C LYS A 70 -8.56 -15.68 -12.48
N THR A 71 -8.21 -14.43 -12.17
CA THR A 71 -8.52 -13.27 -13.01
C THR A 71 -7.53 -13.08 -14.15
N GLY A 72 -6.48 -13.92 -14.23
CA GLY A 72 -5.39 -13.73 -15.21
C GLY A 72 -4.53 -12.50 -14.92
N GLN A 73 -4.74 -11.81 -13.79
CA GLN A 73 -3.93 -10.68 -13.33
C GLN A 73 -2.67 -11.16 -12.60
N LEU A 74 -1.98 -12.16 -13.17
CA LEU A 74 -0.56 -12.30 -12.93
C LEU A 74 0.09 -11.08 -13.57
N HIS A 75 0.16 -9.97 -12.83
CA HIS A 75 1.08 -8.89 -13.13
C HIS A 75 2.48 -9.50 -13.08
N LEU A 76 2.96 -9.96 -14.22
CA LEU A 76 4.38 -10.25 -14.42
C LEU A 76 5.07 -8.94 -14.05
N SER A 77 5.80 -8.94 -12.93
CA SER A 77 6.69 -7.84 -12.60
C SER A 77 7.58 -7.58 -13.82
N GLN A 78 8.03 -6.34 -14.02
CA GLN A 78 8.87 -6.00 -15.18
C GLN A 78 10.06 -6.97 -15.32
N ALA A 79 10.67 -7.38 -14.20
CA ALA A 79 11.71 -8.41 -14.14
C ALA A 79 11.29 -9.80 -14.69
N ALA A 80 10.03 -10.19 -14.54
CA ALA A 80 9.50 -11.45 -15.07
C ALA A 80 9.20 -11.37 -16.58
N LEU A 81 8.88 -10.19 -17.10
CA LEU A 81 8.76 -9.93 -18.55
C LEU A 81 10.15 -9.88 -19.22
N GLU A 82 11.14 -9.29 -18.55
CA GLU A 82 12.53 -9.22 -19.03
C GLU A 82 13.16 -10.62 -19.14
N SER A 83 12.85 -11.54 -18.22
CA SER A 83 13.38 -12.91 -18.25
C SER A 83 12.67 -13.84 -19.25
N LEU A 84 11.57 -13.40 -19.88
CA LEU A 84 10.83 -14.16 -20.89
C LEU A 84 11.23 -13.76 -22.33
N SER A 85 12.07 -12.73 -22.48
CA SER A 85 12.55 -12.22 -23.78
C SER A 85 13.81 -12.92 -24.26
#